data_AF-A0A2N6UG39-F1
#
_entry.id   AF-A0A2N6UG39-F1
#
_cell.length_a   1.000
_cell.length_b   1.000
_cell.length_c   1.000
_cell.angle_alpha   90.00
_cell.angle_beta   90.00
_cell.angle_gamma   90.00
#
_symmetry.space_group_name_H-M   'P 1'
#
loop_
_entity.id
_entity.type
_entity.pdbx_description
1 polymer ?
#
loop_
_entity_poly.entity_id
_entity_poly.type
_entity_poly.pdbx_seq_one_letter_code
_entity_poly.pdbx_strand_id
1 'polypeptide(L)'
;METTSLINSLIAKEIELAIAEKEKKIKELEIASDKGSIGDMKWFCERTGMSANPAKDRILYPFRKELEGKLVKYPESSGSKWQFNKFLVNQWITENFERW
;
A
#
# COMPACT_ATOMS: atom_id res chain seq x y z
N MET A 1 -42.79 10.47 15.64
CA MET A 1 -41.55 11.14 15.20
C MET A 1 -40.30 10.31 15.49
N GLU A 2 -40.25 9.50 16.57
CA GLU A 2 -39.08 8.68 16.91
C GLU A 2 -38.79 7.52 15.95
N THR A 3 -39.82 6.87 15.41
CA THR A 3 -39.67 5.71 14.51
C THR A 3 -38.99 6.06 13.19
N THR A 4 -39.33 7.19 12.58
CA THR A 4 -38.70 7.68 11.34
C THR A 4 -37.23 8.03 11.56
N SER A 5 -36.89 8.60 12.72
CA SER A 5 -35.51 8.90 13.10
C SER A 5 -34.68 7.61 13.25
N LEU A 6 -35.25 6.60 13.90
CA LEU A 6 -34.60 5.30 14.08
C LEU A 6 -34.36 4.59 12.74
N ILE A 7 -35.35 4.61 11.83
CA ILE A 7 -35.25 4.03 10.49
C ILE A 7 -34.14 4.72 9.68
N ASN A 8 -34.09 6.06 9.71
CA ASN A 8 -33.04 6.81 9.00
C ASN A 8 -31.65 6.51 9.54
N SER A 9 -31.50 6.35 10.86
CA SER A 9 -30.23 5.95 11.49
C SER A 9 -29.79 4.54 11.09
N LEU A 10 -30.72 3.58 11.01
CA LEU A 10 -30.42 2.23 10.56
C LEU A 10 -29.98 2.20 9.10
N ILE A 11 -30.67 2.93 8.22
CA ILE A 11 -30.32 3.04 6.79
C ILE A 11 -28.92 3.67 6.63
N ALA A 12 -28.62 4.74 7.37
CA ALA A 12 -27.30 5.36 7.33
C ALA A 12 -26.19 4.38 7.72
N LYS A 13 -26.43 3.56 8.75
CA LYS A 13 -25.47 2.56 9.22
C LYS A 13 -25.28 1.42 8.20
N GLU A 14 -26.35 0.97 7.53
CA GLU A 14 -26.25 0.00 6.43
C GLU A 14 -25.46 0.55 5.25
N ILE A 15 -25.65 1.82 4.90
CA ILE A 15 -24.89 2.50 3.85
C ILE A 15 -23.40 2.56 4.22
N GLU A 16 -23.07 2.97 5.45
CA GLU A 16 -21.68 3.01 5.94
C GLU A 16 -21.01 1.63 5.89
N LEU A 17 -21.71 0.58 6.32
CA LEU A 17 -21.21 -0.80 6.25
C LEU A 17 -20.97 -1.23 4.79
N ALA A 18 -21.92 -0.94 3.90
CA ALA A 18 -21.79 -1.27 2.48
C ALA A 18 -20.63 -0.51 1.80
N ILE A 19 -20.38 0.74 2.19
CA ILE A 19 -19.23 1.52 1.70
C ILE A 19 -17.93 0.87 2.19
N ALA A 20 -17.81 0.58 3.49
CA ALA A 20 -16.61 -0.02 4.06
C ALA A 20 -16.27 -1.39 3.43
N GLU A 21 -17.27 -2.22 3.15
CA GLU A 21 -17.07 -3.49 2.44
C GLU A 21 -16.57 -3.30 1.01
N LYS A 22 -17.13 -2.33 0.28
CA LYS A 22 -16.69 -2.01 -1.09
C LYS A 22 -15.27 -1.48 -1.11
N GLU A 23 -14.91 -0.58 -0.20
CA GLU A 23 -13.55 -0.05 -0.07
C GLU A 23 -12.54 -1.17 0.22
N LYS A 24 -12.88 -2.08 1.13
CA LYS A 24 -12.06 -3.27 1.40
C LYS A 24 -11.88 -4.11 0.13
N LYS A 25 -12.95 -4.34 -0.63
CA LYS A 25 -12.89 -5.14 -1.85
C LYS A 25 -12.07 -4.49 -2.97
N ILE A 26 -12.18 -3.17 -3.13
CA ILE A 26 -11.36 -2.41 -4.07
C ILE A 26 -9.88 -2.57 -3.71
N LYS A 27 -9.54 -2.39 -2.44
CA LYS A 27 -8.17 -2.53 -1.95
C LYS A 27 -7.61 -3.94 -2.19
N GLU A 28 -8.42 -4.98 -1.98
CA GLU A 28 -8.04 -6.37 -2.30
C GLU A 28 -7.79 -6.59 -3.79
N LEU A 29 -8.63 -6.01 -4.67
CA LEU A 29 -8.49 -6.13 -6.12
C LEU A 29 -7.29 -5.35 -6.66
N GLU A 30 -7.01 -4.17 -6.11
CA GLU A 30 -5.81 -3.39 -6.43
C GLU A 30 -4.54 -4.17 -6.07
N ILE A 31 -4.51 -4.77 -4.87
CA ILE A 31 -3.42 -5.66 -4.45
C ILE A 31 -3.30 -6.85 -5.41
N ALA A 32 -4.40 -7.49 -5.81
CA ALA A 32 -4.36 -8.61 -6.73
C ALA A 32 -3.89 -8.21 -8.14
N SER A 33 -4.25 -7.01 -8.61
CA SER A 33 -3.83 -6.44 -9.90
C SER A 33 -2.32 -6.16 -9.94
N ASP A 34 -1.73 -5.80 -8.80
CA ASP A 34 -0.29 -5.57 -8.68
C ASP A 34 0.56 -6.86 -8.76
N LYS A 35 -0.07 -8.04 -8.81
CA LYS A 35 0.62 -9.33 -8.91
C LYS A 35 1.32 -9.47 -10.27
N GLY A 36 2.66 -9.43 -10.25
CA GLY A 36 3.51 -9.48 -11.45
C GLY A 36 3.86 -8.10 -12.02
N SER A 37 3.39 -7.01 -11.40
CA SER A 37 3.71 -5.64 -11.79
C SER A 37 4.99 -5.14 -11.09
N ILE A 38 5.79 -4.38 -11.83
CA ILE A 38 7.02 -3.75 -11.33
C ILE A 38 6.81 -2.25 -11.22
N GLY A 39 7.00 -1.71 -10.01
CA GLY A 39 7.03 -0.27 -9.72
C GLY A 39 8.44 0.29 -9.80
N ASP A 40 8.52 1.61 -9.97
CA ASP A 40 9.76 2.38 -9.87
C ASP A 40 9.81 3.17 -8.54
N MET A 41 10.84 3.99 -8.36
CA MET A 41 10.98 4.83 -7.16
C MET A 41 9.83 5.82 -7.00
N LYS A 42 9.25 6.32 -8.10
CA LYS A 42 8.12 7.24 -8.02
C LYS A 42 6.91 6.53 -7.41
N TRP A 43 6.60 5.33 -7.90
CA TRP A 43 5.55 4.49 -7.35
C TRP A 43 5.77 4.19 -5.86
N PHE A 44 7.00 3.86 -5.45
CA PHE A 44 7.29 3.57 -4.05
C PHE A 44 7.05 4.78 -3.14
N CYS A 45 7.49 5.96 -3.57
CA CYS A 45 7.26 7.23 -2.87
C CYS A 45 5.77 7.55 -2.71
N GLU A 46 4.97 7.37 -3.77
CA GLU A 46 3.51 7.54 -3.73
C GLU A 46 2.89 6.57 -2.72
N ARG A 47 3.38 5.33 -2.68
CA ARG A 47 2.84 4.29 -1.81
C ARG A 47 3.15 4.52 -0.32
N THR A 48 4.34 5.01 0.00
CA THR A 48 4.76 5.29 1.38
C THR A 48 4.43 6.71 1.83
N GLY A 49 3.99 7.59 0.92
CA GLY A 49 3.77 9.02 1.20
C GLY A 49 5.07 9.77 1.54
N MET A 50 6.23 9.26 1.12
CA MET A 50 7.54 9.83 1.42
C MET A 50 8.24 10.30 0.14
N SER A 51 9.12 11.29 0.26
CA SER A 51 10.05 11.62 -0.81
C SER A 51 11.20 10.60 -0.86
N ALA A 52 11.90 10.53 -2.00
CA ALA A 52 12.84 9.46 -2.28
C ALA A 52 14.00 9.34 -1.28
N ASN A 53 14.51 10.45 -0.73
CA ASN A 53 15.62 10.41 0.23
C ASN A 53 15.17 9.87 1.60
N PRO A 54 14.12 10.41 2.24
CA PRO A 54 13.54 9.80 3.45
C PRO A 54 13.16 8.33 3.27
N ALA A 55 12.56 7.98 2.12
CA ALA A 55 12.19 6.60 1.82
C ALA A 55 13.42 5.67 1.78
N LYS A 56 14.54 6.14 1.22
CA LYS A 56 15.81 5.41 1.22
C LYS A 56 16.38 5.25 2.63
N ASP A 57 16.42 6.34 3.38
CA ASP A 57 17.11 6.39 4.68
C ASP A 57 16.33 5.67 5.79
N ARG A 58 15.00 5.66 5.71
CA ARG A 58 14.13 5.06 6.74
C ARG A 58 13.65 3.66 6.41
N ILE A 59 13.50 3.34 5.13
CA ILE A 59 12.90 2.07 4.71
C ILE A 59 13.89 1.25 3.88
N LEU A 60 14.32 1.77 2.72
CA LEU A 60 15.03 0.93 1.75
C LEU A 60 16.40 0.47 2.22
N TYR A 61 17.23 1.34 2.80
CA TYR A 61 18.54 0.93 3.28
C TYR A 61 18.50 0.21 4.64
N PRO A 62 17.71 0.67 5.64
CA PRO A 62 17.62 -0.04 6.92
C PRO A 62 17.11 -1.47 6.81
N PHE A 63 16.11 -1.71 5.94
CA PHE A 63 15.54 -3.04 5.73
C PHE A 63 16.09 -3.73 4.48
N ARG A 64 17.24 -3.28 3.94
CA ARG A 64 17.80 -3.82 2.69
C ARG A 64 17.91 -5.33 2.66
N LYS A 65 18.37 -5.96 3.76
CA LYS A 65 18.51 -7.42 3.83
C LYS A 65 17.17 -8.16 3.68
N GLU A 66 16.06 -7.55 4.11
CA GLU A 66 14.72 -8.12 3.99
C GLU A 66 14.12 -7.84 2.61
N LEU A 67 14.39 -6.66 2.07
CA LEU A 67 13.79 -6.15 0.83
C LEU A 67 14.53 -6.61 -0.43
N GLU A 68 15.85 -6.77 -0.38
CA GLU A 68 16.67 -7.06 -1.56
C GLU A 68 16.37 -8.44 -2.16
N GLY A 69 16.22 -8.48 -3.49
CA GLY A 69 15.94 -9.70 -4.24
C GLY A 69 14.49 -9.74 -4.70
N LYS A 70 13.62 -10.45 -3.98
CA LYS A 70 12.23 -10.70 -4.44
C LYS A 70 11.34 -9.45 -4.34
N LEU A 71 11.57 -8.58 -3.37
CA LEU A 71 10.73 -7.40 -3.15
C LEU A 71 11.28 -6.19 -3.90
N VAL A 72 12.58 -5.92 -3.77
CA VAL A 72 13.24 -4.74 -4.33
C VAL A 72 14.52 -5.16 -5.04
N LYS A 73 14.69 -4.71 -6.27
CA LYS A 73 15.98 -4.73 -6.97
C LYS A 73 16.60 -3.34 -6.85
N TYR A 74 17.71 -3.28 -6.12
CA TYR A 74 18.48 -2.06 -5.93
C TYR A 74 19.29 -1.77 -7.20
N PRO A 75 19.48 -0.50 -7.57
CA PRO A 75 20.33 -0.15 -8.69
C PRO A 75 21.80 -0.47 -8.36
N GLU A 76 22.43 -1.33 -9.15
CA GLU A 76 23.82 -1.77 -8.94
C GLU A 76 24.86 -0.82 -9.55
N SER A 77 24.42 0.02 -10.50
CA SER A 77 25.29 0.93 -11.27
C SER A 77 24.58 2.22 -11.65
N SER A 78 25.37 3.24 -11.98
CA SER A 78 24.88 4.52 -12.52
C SER A 78 24.09 4.26 -13.82
N GLY A 79 22.75 4.38 -13.73
CA GLY A 79 21.83 4.13 -14.85
C GLY A 79 20.87 2.98 -14.62
N SER A 80 21.15 2.11 -13.64
CA SER A 80 20.19 1.08 -13.22
C SER A 80 19.00 1.74 -12.52
N LYS A 81 17.78 1.31 -12.87
CA LYS A 81 16.55 1.82 -12.25
C LYS A 81 16.18 0.97 -11.04
N TRP A 82 15.55 1.62 -10.06
CA TRP A 82 14.89 0.91 -8.97
C TRP A 82 13.74 0.07 -9.51
N GLN A 83 13.61 -1.16 -9.02
CA GLN A 83 12.49 -2.03 -9.36
C GLN A 83 11.86 -2.58 -8.09
N PHE A 84 10.55 -2.42 -7.97
CA PHE A 84 9.77 -2.87 -6.83
C PHE A 84 8.74 -3.88 -7.30
N ASN A 85 8.72 -5.07 -6.73
CA ASN A 85 7.61 -5.98 -6.91
C ASN A 85 6.40 -5.40 -6.16
N LYS A 86 5.45 -4.80 -6.88
CA LYS A 86 4.39 -4.00 -6.25
C LYS A 86 3.58 -4.81 -5.24
N PHE A 87 3.21 -6.04 -5.60
CA PHE A 87 2.48 -6.94 -4.73
C PHE A 87 3.24 -7.27 -3.44
N LEU A 88 4.48 -7.76 -3.55
CA LEU A 88 5.25 -8.17 -2.38
C LEU A 88 5.65 -6.98 -1.50
N VAL A 89 5.95 -5.83 -2.12
CA VAL A 89 6.25 -4.60 -1.38
C VAL A 89 5.01 -4.07 -0.69
N ASN A 90 3.82 -4.11 -1.31
CA ASN A 90 2.57 -3.71 -0.65
C ASN A 90 2.23 -4.60 0.55
N GLN A 91 2.44 -5.92 0.41
CA GLN A 91 2.27 -6.86 1.49
C GLN A 91 3.23 -6.53 2.64
N TRP A 92 4.52 -6.41 2.34
CA TRP A 92 5.54 -6.07 3.33
C TRP A 92 5.24 -4.73 4.01
N ILE A 93 4.83 -3.71 3.26
CA ILE A 93 4.48 -2.40 3.83
C ILE A 93 3.31 -2.53 4.82
N THR A 94 2.29 -3.30 4.47
CA THR A 94 1.10 -3.47 5.32
C THR A 94 1.44 -4.22 6.61
N GLU A 95 2.30 -5.24 6.52
CA GLU A 95 2.73 -6.06 7.66
C GLU A 95 3.73 -5.33 8.58
N ASN A 96 4.45 -4.33 8.06
CA ASN A 96 5.57 -3.69 8.75
C ASN A 96 5.36 -2.18 9.00
N PHE A 97 4.15 -1.65 8.75
CA PHE A 97 3.84 -0.22 8.76
C PHE A 97 4.28 0.50 10.04
N GLU A 98 4.28 -0.17 11.20
CA GLU A 98 4.66 0.41 12.49
C GLU A 98 6.19 0.42 12.75
N ARG A 99 7.01 -0.13 11.84
CA ARG A 99 8.48 -0.24 12.02
C ARG A 99 9.26 1.01 11.57
N TRP A 100 8.61 2.02 10.98
CA TRP A 100 9.27 3.25 10.49
C TRP A 100 8.36 4.49 10.60
#